data_AF-A0A1B7K1B7-F1
#
_entry.id   AF-A0A1B7K1B7-F1
#
_cell.length_a   1.000
_cell.length_b   1.000
_cell.length_c   1.000
_cell.angle_alpha   90.00
_cell.angle_beta   90.00
_cell.angle_gamma   90.00
#
_symmetry.space_group_name_H-M   'P 1'
#
loop_
_entity.id
_entity.type
_entity.pdbx_description
1 polymer ?
#
loop_
_entity_poly.entity_id
_entity_poly.type
_entity_poly.pdbx_seq_one_letter_code
_entity_poly.pdbx_strand_id
1 'polypeptide(L)'
;MWMKDNPVDNKNPIDLPEIYRNVLVLSENLVALAQSGEWEALVSRETEYVLAVENLTVLTQIFEEQQPITEEFIQLLQKIIENERITKEYLQQHLNFLSKEIKQLDQQRVLNNSYGQFDDSDTALIIKPME
;
A
#
# COMPACT_ATOMS: atom_id res chain seq x y z
N MET A 1 -3.46 -33.64 -49.49
CA MET A 1 -2.73 -32.44 -49.04
C MET A 1 -3.62 -31.77 -48.01
N TRP A 2 -3.55 -32.25 -46.77
CA TRP A 2 -4.58 -32.01 -45.77
C TRP A 2 -4.12 -30.98 -44.76
N MET A 3 -5.07 -30.12 -44.41
CA MET A 3 -5.03 -29.01 -43.48
C MET A 3 -4.39 -29.43 -42.16
N LYS A 4 -3.53 -28.57 -41.63
CA LYS A 4 -3.18 -28.58 -40.22
C LYS A 4 -3.96 -27.42 -39.61
N ASP A 5 -5.22 -27.71 -39.29
CA ASP A 5 -5.99 -26.94 -38.34
C ASP A 5 -5.08 -26.77 -37.11
N ASN A 6 -4.65 -25.53 -36.86
CA ASN A 6 -4.02 -25.16 -35.62
C ASN A 6 -5.18 -25.06 -34.63
N PRO A 7 -5.37 -26.00 -33.69
CA PRO A 7 -6.24 -25.69 -32.58
C PRO A 7 -5.53 -24.56 -31.84
N VAL A 8 -6.03 -23.34 -32.03
CA VAL A 8 -6.00 -22.36 -30.95
C VAL A 8 -6.69 -23.07 -29.81
N ASP A 9 -5.87 -23.69 -28.96
CA ASP A 9 -6.29 -24.41 -27.76
C ASP A 9 -6.95 -23.36 -26.88
N ASN A 10 -8.24 -23.17 -27.12
CA ASN A 10 -9.16 -22.35 -26.34
C ASN A 10 -9.56 -23.09 -25.06
N LYS A 11 -8.62 -23.85 -24.50
CA LYS A 11 -8.69 -24.30 -23.13
C LYS A 11 -7.71 -23.36 -22.48
N ASN A 12 -8.18 -22.32 -21.81
CA ASN A 12 -7.43 -21.77 -20.70
C ASN A 12 -7.68 -22.77 -19.56
N PRO A 13 -6.85 -23.83 -19.35
CA PRO A 13 -6.66 -24.23 -17.97
C PRO A 13 -6.09 -22.98 -17.31
N ILE A 14 -6.64 -22.62 -16.17
CA ILE A 14 -6.17 -21.49 -15.39
C ILE A 14 -4.63 -21.59 -15.32
N ASP A 15 -3.91 -20.72 -16.03
CA ASP A 15 -2.45 -20.75 -16.08
C ASP A 15 -1.94 -20.24 -14.73
N LEU A 16 -1.86 -21.17 -13.77
CA LEU A 16 -1.28 -20.96 -12.45
C LEU A 16 0.02 -20.13 -12.48
N PRO A 17 1.00 -20.40 -13.38
CA PRO A 17 2.20 -19.58 -13.46
C PRO A 17 1.95 -18.13 -13.90
N GLU A 18 0.94 -17.88 -14.74
CA GLU A 18 0.57 -16.53 -15.16
C GLU A 18 -0.06 -15.76 -13.99
N ILE A 19 -0.89 -16.41 -13.18
CA ILE A 19 -1.51 -15.81 -11.99
C ILE A 19 -0.46 -15.47 -10.93
N TYR A 20 0.47 -16.39 -10.65
CA TYR A 20 1.59 -16.13 -9.74
C TYR A 20 2.45 -14.96 -10.22
N ARG A 21 2.72 -14.89 -11.53
CA ARG A 21 3.47 -13.77 -12.12
C ARG A 21 2.69 -12.46 -12.03
N ASN A 22 1.37 -12.48 -12.20
CA ASN A 22 0.53 -11.30 -12.08
C ASN A 22 0.54 -10.76 -10.64
N VAL A 23 0.35 -11.63 -9.64
CA VAL A 23 0.45 -11.24 -8.22
C VAL A 23 1.85 -10.69 -7.89
N LEU A 24 2.91 -11.29 -8.44
CA LEU A 24 4.26 -10.75 -8.27
C LEU A 24 4.40 -9.34 -8.85
N VAL A 25 3.95 -9.10 -10.08
CA VAL A 25 4.02 -7.76 -10.72
C VAL A 25 3.19 -6.73 -9.95
N LEU A 26 2.04 -7.13 -9.40
CA LEU A 26 1.24 -6.29 -8.54
C LEU A 26 1.98 -5.95 -7.24
N SER A 27 2.62 -6.94 -6.60
CA SER A 27 3.43 -6.71 -5.39
C SER A 27 4.63 -5.77 -5.66
N GLU A 28 5.31 -5.93 -6.81
CA GLU A 28 6.42 -5.06 -7.20
C GLU A 28 5.93 -3.63 -7.51
N ASN A 29 4.73 -3.49 -8.10
CA ASN A 29 4.09 -2.18 -8.27
C ASN A 29 3.76 -1.50 -6.94
N LEU A 30 3.22 -2.25 -5.96
CA LEU A 30 2.92 -1.70 -4.64
C LEU A 30 4.19 -1.21 -3.92
N VAL A 31 5.29 -1.96 -4.03
CA VAL A 31 6.60 -1.55 -3.49
C VAL A 31 7.07 -0.26 -4.17
N ALA A 32 6.95 -0.15 -5.49
CA ALA A 32 7.35 1.05 -6.22
C ALA A 32 6.51 2.28 -5.81
N LEU A 33 5.19 2.10 -5.67
CA LEU A 33 4.28 3.14 -5.20
C LEU A 33 4.64 3.59 -3.76
N ALA A 34 4.92 2.63 -2.87
CA ALA A 34 5.32 2.92 -1.50
C ALA A 34 6.63 3.71 -1.43
N GLN A 35 7.62 3.36 -2.26
CA GLN A 35 8.89 4.09 -2.36
C GLN A 35 8.73 5.50 -2.94
N SER A 36 7.83 5.67 -3.91
CA SER A 36 7.54 6.98 -4.51
C SER A 36 6.70 7.90 -3.62
N GLY A 37 6.11 7.37 -2.53
CA GLY A 37 5.24 8.13 -1.63
C GLY A 37 3.84 8.39 -2.20
N GLU A 38 3.43 7.65 -3.22
CA GLU A 38 2.11 7.72 -3.88
C GLU A 38 1.07 6.91 -3.08
N TRP A 39 0.76 7.35 -1.85
CA TRP A 39 -0.05 6.58 -0.90
C TRP A 39 -1.51 6.39 -1.33
N GLU A 40 -2.13 7.40 -1.95
CA GLU A 40 -3.52 7.30 -2.45
C GLU A 40 -3.65 6.25 -3.57
N ALA A 41 -2.65 6.18 -4.45
CA ALA A 41 -2.59 5.17 -5.51
C ALA A 41 -2.31 3.78 -4.94
N LEU A 42 -1.47 3.68 -3.90
CA LEU A 42 -1.19 2.44 -3.19
C LEU A 42 -2.46 1.86 -2.55
N VAL A 43 -3.24 2.68 -1.85
CA VAL A 43 -4.51 2.25 -1.21
C VAL A 43 -5.53 1.81 -2.25
N SER A 44 -5.62 2.52 -3.38
CA SER A 44 -6.54 2.13 -4.47
C SER A 44 -6.19 0.76 -5.05
N ARG A 45 -4.90 0.48 -5.24
CA ARG A 45 -4.37 -0.79 -5.77
C ARG A 45 -4.37 -1.94 -4.77
N GLU A 46 -4.46 -1.65 -3.46
CA GLU A 46 -4.48 -2.67 -2.40
C GLU A 46 -5.65 -3.64 -2.57
N THR A 47 -6.84 -3.12 -2.90
CA THR A 47 -8.04 -3.95 -3.08
C THR A 47 -7.86 -4.95 -4.23
N GLU A 48 -7.26 -4.51 -5.33
CA GLU A 48 -6.96 -5.37 -6.48
C GLU A 48 -5.93 -6.45 -6.12
N TYR A 49 -4.91 -6.08 -5.33
CA TYR A 49 -3.90 -7.01 -4.85
C TYR A 49 -4.47 -8.07 -3.91
N VAL A 50 -5.30 -7.69 -2.94
CA VAL A 50 -5.94 -8.63 -2.00
C VAL A 50 -6.81 -9.64 -2.74
N LEU A 51 -7.60 -9.18 -3.72
CA LEU A 51 -8.39 -10.06 -4.57
C LEU A 51 -7.52 -11.01 -5.40
N ALA A 52 -6.37 -10.54 -5.91
CA ALA A 52 -5.45 -11.38 -6.67
C ALA A 52 -4.79 -12.45 -5.79
N VAL A 53 -4.42 -12.13 -4.56
CA VAL A 53 -3.86 -13.07 -3.58
C VAL A 53 -4.91 -14.09 -3.12
N GLU A 54 -6.15 -13.67 -2.90
CA GLU A 54 -7.26 -14.57 -2.57
C GLU A 54 -7.49 -15.60 -3.70
N ASN A 55 -7.57 -15.12 -4.94
CA ASN A 55 -7.68 -15.99 -6.12
C ASN A 55 -6.49 -16.95 -6.23
N LEU A 56 -5.26 -16.46 -6.01
CA LEU A 56 -4.07 -17.31 -6.00
C LEU A 56 -4.16 -18.41 -4.93
N THR A 57 -4.65 -18.08 -3.74
CA THR A 57 -4.78 -19.03 -2.62
C THR A 57 -5.78 -20.13 -2.93
N VAL A 58 -6.97 -19.76 -3.42
CA VAL A 58 -8.01 -20.70 -3.83
C VAL A 58 -7.50 -21.65 -4.91
N LEU A 59 -6.79 -21.10 -5.91
CA LEU A 59 -6.27 -21.90 -7.02
C LEU A 59 -5.12 -22.82 -6.60
N THR A 60 -4.24 -22.34 -5.71
CA THR A 60 -3.14 -23.16 -5.18
C THR A 60 -3.69 -24.35 -4.41
N GLN A 61 -4.75 -24.15 -3.61
CA GLN A 61 -5.39 -25.24 -2.87
C GLN A 61 -6.05 -26.28 -3.79
N ILE A 62 -6.71 -25.82 -4.86
CA ILE A 62 -7.29 -26.72 -5.89
C ILE A 62 -6.19 -27.48 -6.65
N PHE A 63 -5.02 -26.87 -6.83
CA PHE A 63 -3.90 -27.45 -7.56
C PHE A 63 -3.05 -28.41 -6.71
N GLU A 64 -2.90 -28.17 -5.40
CA GLU A 64 -2.25 -29.12 -4.46
C GLU A 64 -2.91 -30.50 -4.48
N GLU A 65 -4.22 -30.55 -4.70
CA GLU A 65 -4.98 -31.80 -4.82
C GLU A 65 -4.71 -32.52 -6.15
N GLN A 66 -4.21 -31.82 -7.17
CA GLN A 66 -4.07 -32.31 -8.54
C GLN A 66 -2.61 -32.54 -8.98
N GLN A 67 -1.67 -31.73 -8.52
CA GLN A 67 -0.25 -31.81 -8.83
C GLN A 67 0.63 -31.37 -7.64
N PRO A 68 1.81 -31.96 -7.46
CA PRO A 68 2.75 -31.51 -6.43
C PRO A 68 3.25 -30.10 -6.73
N ILE A 69 3.20 -29.22 -5.72
CA ILE A 69 3.80 -27.88 -5.79
C ILE A 69 5.29 -28.03 -6.11
N THR A 70 5.74 -27.34 -7.16
CA THR A 70 7.17 -27.29 -7.54
C THR A 70 7.90 -26.21 -6.76
N GLU A 71 9.21 -26.37 -6.61
CA GLU A 71 10.10 -25.46 -5.89
C GLU A 71 10.09 -24.02 -6.49
N GLU A 72 9.80 -23.88 -7.78
CA GLU A 72 9.65 -22.58 -8.45
C GLU A 72 8.48 -21.75 -7.89
N PHE A 73 7.33 -22.38 -7.60
CA PHE A 73 6.19 -21.69 -7.00
C PHE A 73 6.48 -21.23 -5.58
N ILE A 74 7.23 -22.03 -4.82
CA ILE A 74 7.67 -21.67 -3.47
C ILE A 74 8.57 -20.44 -3.51
N GLN A 75 9.52 -20.37 -4.45
CA GLN A 75 10.38 -19.19 -4.61
C GLN A 75 9.59 -17.95 -5.02
N LEU A 76 8.58 -18.09 -5.88
CA LEU A 76 7.70 -16.98 -6.26
C LEU A 76 6.91 -16.45 -5.07
N LEU A 77 6.33 -17.32 -4.24
CA LEU A 77 5.62 -16.93 -3.02
C LEU A 77 6.53 -16.23 -2.02
N GLN A 78 7.74 -16.74 -1.80
CA GLN A 78 8.72 -16.09 -0.93
C GLN A 78 9.02 -14.67 -1.40
N LYS A 79 9.13 -14.46 -2.72
CA LYS A 79 9.36 -13.12 -3.27
C LYS A 79 8.17 -12.18 -3.07
N ILE A 80 6.94 -12.69 -3.23
CA ILE A 80 5.71 -11.93 -2.95
C ILE A 80 5.66 -11.53 -1.46
N ILE A 81 5.94 -12.46 -0.54
CA ILE A 81 5.94 -12.22 0.91
C ILE A 81 7.00 -11.17 1.30
N GLU A 82 8.19 -11.22 0.70
CA GLU A 82 9.22 -10.22 0.96
C GLU A 82 8.79 -8.83 0.45
N ASN A 83 8.16 -8.76 -0.74
CA ASN A 83 7.62 -7.50 -1.26
C ASN A 83 6.52 -6.91 -0.36
N GLU A 84 5.66 -7.76 0.22
CA GLU A 84 4.67 -7.31 1.21
C GLU A 84 5.34 -6.77 2.47
N ARG A 85 6.36 -7.46 2.98
CA ARG A 85 7.12 -7.03 4.16
C ARG A 85 7.69 -5.63 3.95
N ILE A 86 8.32 -5.40 2.80
CA ILE A 86 8.90 -4.11 2.42
C ILE A 86 7.81 -3.03 2.34
N THR A 87 6.71 -3.30 1.64
CA THR A 87 5.59 -2.35 1.49
C THR A 87 5.03 -1.95 2.87
N LYS A 88 4.89 -2.90 3.77
CA LYS A 88 4.42 -2.67 5.15
C LYS A 88 5.38 -1.82 5.97
N GLU A 89 6.69 -2.02 5.83
CA GLU A 89 7.69 -1.17 6.50
C GLU A 89 7.59 0.28 6.04
N TYR A 90 7.50 0.51 4.73
CA TYR A 90 7.34 1.87 4.17
C TYR A 90 6.04 2.53 4.65
N LEU A 91 4.93 1.78 4.66
CA LEU A 91 3.64 2.28 5.16
C LEU A 91 3.73 2.67 6.64
N GLN A 92 4.37 1.85 7.48
CA GLN A 92 4.56 2.17 8.90
C GLN A 92 5.45 3.38 9.12
N GLN A 93 6.52 3.54 8.33
CA GLN A 93 7.37 4.73 8.39
C GLN A 93 6.58 6.00 8.04
N HIS A 94 5.74 5.93 7.00
CA HIS A 94 4.89 7.06 6.62
C HIS A 94 3.85 7.40 7.70
N LEU A 95 3.19 6.40 8.29
CA LEU A 95 2.26 6.61 9.40
C LEU A 95 2.94 7.24 10.63
N ASN A 96 4.16 6.81 10.96
CA ASN A 96 4.95 7.41 12.03
C ASN A 96 5.32 8.86 11.72
N PHE A 97 5.68 9.15 10.47
CA PHE A 97 5.93 10.52 10.01
C PHE A 97 4.69 11.39 10.16
N LEU A 98 3.54 10.96 9.63
CA LEU A 98 2.27 11.69 9.76
C LEU A 98 1.87 11.90 11.24
N SER A 99 2.04 10.89 12.09
CA SER A 99 1.76 11.01 13.53
C SER A 99 2.63 12.06 14.20
N LYS A 100 3.91 12.14 13.82
CA LYS A 100 4.85 13.16 14.32
C LYS A 100 4.45 14.56 13.84
N GLU A 101 4.13 14.71 12.56
CA GLU A 101 3.71 16.00 11.99
C GLU A 101 2.41 16.51 12.65
N ILE A 102 1.42 15.63 12.86
CA ILE A 102 0.18 15.99 13.57
C ILE A 102 0.48 16.48 14.99
N LYS A 103 1.36 15.79 15.73
CA LYS A 103 1.76 16.21 17.08
C LYS A 103 2.45 17.56 17.10
N GLN A 104 3.30 17.85 16.09
CA GLN A 104 3.96 19.14 15.97
C GLN A 104 2.96 20.26 15.62
N LEU A 105 2.00 20.00 14.73
CA LEU A 105 0.94 20.95 14.38
C LEU A 105 0.03 21.24 15.58
N ASP A 106 -0.28 20.24 16.40
CA ASP A 106 -1.05 20.42 17.63
C ASP A 106 -0.31 21.31 18.62
N GLN A 107 0.98 21.05 18.84
CA GLN A 107 1.85 21.89 19.67
C GLN A 107 1.95 23.32 19.11
N GLN A 108 2.08 23.50 17.79
CA GLN A 108 2.08 24.82 17.16
C GLN A 108 0.73 25.53 17.31
N ARG A 109 -0.40 24.81 17.21
CA ARG A 109 -1.73 25.38 17.49
C ARG A 109 -1.87 25.80 18.94
N VAL A 110 -1.39 25.01 19.89
CA VAL A 110 -1.43 25.36 21.31
C VAL A 110 -0.60 26.60 21.58
N LEU A 111 0.62 26.68 21.03
CA LEU A 111 1.47 27.86 21.14
C LEU A 111 0.84 29.08 20.46
N ASN A 112 0.36 28.94 19.22
CA ASN A 112 -0.26 30.03 18.47
C ASN A 112 -1.55 30.53 19.15
N ASN A 113 -2.40 29.64 19.69
CA ASN A 113 -3.56 30.04 20.49
C ASN A 113 -3.14 30.72 21.80
N SER A 114 -2.08 30.25 22.44
CA SER A 114 -1.59 30.85 23.69
C SER A 114 -1.00 32.24 23.46
N TYR A 115 -0.28 32.47 22.36
CA TYR A 115 0.30 33.77 22.04
C TYR A 115 -0.67 34.72 21.32
N GLY A 116 -1.60 34.21 20.50
CA GLY A 116 -2.66 35.00 19.85
C GLY A 116 -3.72 35.55 20.82
N GLN A 117 -3.81 35.00 22.04
CA GLN A 117 -4.62 35.57 23.12
C GLN A 117 -4.00 36.82 23.75
N PHE A 118 -2.70 37.05 23.58
CA PHE A 118 -2.00 38.22 24.12
C PHE A 118 -1.96 39.40 23.15
N ASP A 119 -2.07 39.19 21.84
CA ASP A 119 -2.13 40.29 20.86
C ASP A 119 -3.44 41.11 20.93
N ASP A 120 -4.55 40.50 21.36
CA ASP A 120 -5.84 41.22 21.55
C ASP A 120 -5.92 41.95 22.91
N SER A 121 -4.97 41.73 23.83
CA SER A 121 -4.99 42.33 25.17
C SER A 121 -4.08 43.57 25.35
N ASP A 122 -3.50 44.10 24.27
CA ASP A 122 -2.68 45.33 24.30
C ASP A 122 -3.41 46.59 23.76
N THR A 123 -4.75 46.61 23.81
CA THR A 123 -5.55 47.83 23.54
C THR A 123 -6.57 48.13 24.63
N ALA A 124 -6.16 48.20 25.91
CA ALA A 124 -6.95 48.90 26.92
C ALA A 124 -6.19 49.29 28.21
N LEU A 125 -4.88 49.50 28.19
CA LEU A 125 -4.25 50.28 29.27
C LEU A 125 -4.34 51.78 28.92
N ILE A 126 -5.57 52.32 29.00
CA ILE A 126 -5.78 53.76 29.14
C ILE A 126 -5.20 54.13 30.52
N ILE A 127 -3.92 54.45 30.55
CA ILE A 127 -3.28 55.10 31.68
C ILE A 127 -3.92 56.49 31.77
N LYS A 128 -4.94 56.63 32.60
CA LYS A 128 -5.52 57.94 32.92
C LYS A 128 -4.53 58.65 33.86
N PRO A 129 -3.96 59.81 33.48
CA PRO A 129 -3.09 60.54 34.37
C PRO A 129 -3.88 61.05 35.58
N MET A 130 -3.25 60.97 36.74
CA MET A 130 -3.73 61.47 38.01
C MET A 130 -3.88 63.00 37.95
N GLU A 131 -5.08 63.50 38.23
CA GLU A 131 -5.32 64.88 38.68
C GLU A 131 -6.51 64.91 39.65
#